data_AF-A0A645D6B7-F1
#
_entry.id   AF-A0A645D6B7-F1
#
_cell.length_a   1.000
_cell.length_b   1.000
_cell.length_c   1.000
_cell.angle_alpha   90.00
_cell.angle_beta   90.00
_cell.angle_gamma   90.00
#
_symmetry.space_group_name_H-M   'P 1'
#
loop_
_entity.id
_entity.type
_entity.pdbx_description
1 polymer ?
#
loop_
_entity_poly.entity_id
_entity_poly.type
_entity_poly.pdbx_seq_one_letter_code
_entity_poly.pdbx_strand_id
1 'polypeptide(L)' 'MNRVPSAGLWPGQTDENEMGITYDHIDRYLLGEEISAEEIAKIEKLHRQSEHKRHTPPALDLPKLKKL' A
#
# COMPACT_ATOMS: atom_id res chain seq x y z
N MET A 1 -3.29 17.39 16.54
CA MET A 1 -2.90 16.08 15.98
C MET A 1 -1.46 15.80 16.41
N ASN A 2 -1.25 15.12 17.55
CA ASN A 2 0.11 14.90 18.11
C ASN A 2 0.41 13.41 18.36
N ARG A 3 -0.31 12.49 17.69
CA ARG A 3 -0.06 11.05 17.81
C ARG A 3 0.64 10.58 16.54
N VAL A 4 1.76 9.88 16.71
CA VAL A 4 2.44 9.20 15.60
C VAL A 4 1.47 8.17 15.00
N PRO A 5 1.25 8.17 13.68
CA PRO A 5 0.40 7.16 13.03
C PRO A 5 0.91 5.74 13.31
N SER A 6 -0.03 4.85 13.64
CA SER A 6 0.24 3.48 14.03
C SER A 6 -1.04 2.65 13.93
N ALA A 7 -0.93 1.45 13.36
CA ALA A 7 -2.01 0.44 13.41
C ALA A 7 -2.25 -0.15 14.82
N GLY A 8 -1.33 0.06 15.77
CA GLY A 8 -1.45 -0.40 17.16
C GLY A 8 -1.37 -1.91 17.34
N LEU A 9 -0.72 -2.63 16.42
CA LEU A 9 -0.63 -4.10 16.46
C LEU A 9 0.32 -4.62 17.55
N TRP A 10 1.35 -3.85 17.90
CA TRP A 10 2.26 -4.13 19.01
C TRP A 10 2.88 -2.84 19.61
N PRO A 11 3.44 -2.90 20.83
CA PRO A 11 4.04 -1.73 21.47
C PRO A 11 5.20 -1.13 20.66
N GLY A 12 5.19 0.18 20.49
CA GLY A 12 6.24 0.91 19.75
C GLY A 12 6.14 0.81 18.22
N GLN A 13 5.09 0.20 17.68
CA GLN A 13 4.85 0.18 16.24
C GLN A 13 4.54 1.59 15.71
N THR A 14 5.17 1.96 14.59
CA THR A 14 4.80 3.14 13.80
C THR A 14 4.72 2.76 12.33
N ASP A 15 3.78 3.35 11.61
CA ASP A 15 3.55 3.00 10.21
C ASP A 15 4.76 3.36 9.34
N GLU A 16 5.39 4.53 9.59
CA GLU A 16 6.58 4.98 8.86
C GLU A 16 7.80 4.06 9.06
N ASN A 17 7.96 3.48 10.25
CA ASN A 17 9.07 2.55 10.53
C ASN A 17 8.85 1.20 9.84
N GLU A 18 7.61 0.73 9.77
CA GLU A 18 7.27 -0.52 9.05
C GLU A 18 7.38 -0.38 7.54
N MET A 19 6.82 0.70 6.99
CA MET A 19 6.92 0.97 5.56
C MET A 19 8.33 1.40 5.17
N GLY A 20 9.09 1.95 6.12
CA GLY A 20 10.41 2.56 5.93
C GLY A 20 10.36 3.80 5.05
N ILE A 21 9.23 4.50 5.02
CA ILE A 21 9.04 5.76 4.29
C ILE A 21 8.12 6.66 5.11
N THR A 22 8.37 7.96 5.07
CA THR A 22 7.57 8.94 5.80
C THR A 22 6.28 9.28 5.05
N TYR A 23 5.27 9.74 5.78
CA TYR A 23 4.05 10.27 5.17
C TYR A 23 4.33 11.50 4.31
N ASP A 24 5.26 12.37 4.71
CA ASP A 24 5.67 13.54 3.92
C ASP A 24 6.11 13.14 2.50
N HIS A 25 6.96 12.11 2.38
CA HIS A 25 7.44 11.67 1.07
C HIS A 25 6.36 10.96 0.25
N ILE A 26 5.44 10.24 0.91
CA ILE A 26 4.27 9.68 0.23
C ILE A 26 3.38 10.80 -0.31
N ASP A 27 3.09 11.83 0.48
CA ASP A 27 2.24 12.95 0.09
C ASP A 27 2.86 13.73 -1.07
N ARG A 28 4.15 14.05 -0.98
CA ARG A 28 4.90 14.69 -2.07
C ARG A 28 4.87 13.88 -3.35
N TYR A 29 5.04 12.55 -3.26
CA TYR A 29 4.90 11.67 -4.42
C TYR A 29 3.50 11.74 -5.05
N LEU A 30 2.45 11.68 -4.23
CA LEU A 30 1.05 11.73 -4.69
C LEU A 30 0.69 13.10 -5.30
N LEU A 31 1.30 14.17 -4.83
CA LEU A 31 1.14 15.53 -5.36
C LEU A 31 2.00 15.80 -6.60
N GLY A 32 2.87 14.86 -7.00
CA GLY A 32 3.76 15.00 -8.16
C GLY A 32 4.98 15.90 -7.90
N GLU A 33 5.34 16.11 -6.64
CA GLU A 33 6.54 16.85 -6.26
C GLU A 33 7.81 15.99 -6.42
N GLU A 34 8.97 16.65 -6.50
CA GLU A 34 10.25 15.95 -6.60
C GLU A 34 10.60 15.25 -5.29
N ILE A 35 10.91 13.96 -5.35
CA ILE A 35 11.49 13.14 -4.27
C ILE A 35 12.62 12.28 -4.84
N SER A 36 13.40 11.61 -4.00
CA SER A 36 14.54 10.83 -4.48
C SER A 36 14.10 9.61 -5.31
N ALA A 37 14.95 9.20 -6.26
CA ALA A 37 14.67 8.02 -7.08
C ALA A 37 14.56 6.72 -6.25
N GLU A 38 15.28 6.64 -5.12
CA GLU A 38 15.20 5.52 -4.19
C GLU A 38 13.82 5.44 -3.53
N GLU A 39 13.27 6.58 -3.11
CA GLU A 39 11.95 6.66 -2.49
C GLU A 39 10.84 6.36 -3.47
N ILE A 40 10.93 6.87 -4.71
CA ILE A 40 10.00 6.52 -5.79
C ILE A 40 10.00 5.00 -6.00
N ALA A 41 11.17 4.38 -6.13
CA ALA A 41 11.29 2.94 -6.33
C ALA A 41 10.67 2.15 -5.15
N LYS A 42 10.79 2.66 -3.93
CA LYS A 42 10.21 2.05 -2.73
C LYS A 42 8.69 2.15 -2.72
N ILE A 43 8.14 3.34 -3.01
CA ILE A 43 6.68 3.57 -3.12
C ILE A 43 6.10 2.65 -4.18
N GLU A 44 6.67 2.64 -5.39
CA GLU A 44 6.19 1.83 -6.50
C GLU A 44 6.26 0.33 -6.21
N LYS A 45 7.32 -0.12 -5.51
CA LYS A 45 7.44 -1.51 -5.07
C LYS A 45 6.31 -1.90 -4.12
N LEU A 46 6.05 -1.09 -3.08
CA LEU A 46 5.00 -1.34 -2.09
C LEU A 46 3.61 -1.25 -2.73
N HIS A 47 3.40 -0.27 -3.61
CA HIS A 47 2.17 -0.10 -4.36
C HIS A 47 1.90 -1.35 -5.22
N ARG A 48 2.87 -1.81 -6.01
CA ARG A 48 2.74 -3.01 -6.83
C ARG A 48 2.48 -4.28 -6.01
N GLN A 49 3.16 -4.47 -4.88
CA GLN A 49 2.96 -5.64 -4.02
C GLN A 49 1.56 -5.71 -3.41
N SER A 50 0.96 -4.55 -3.16
CA SER A 50 -0.37 -4.43 -2.54
C SER A 50 -1.51 -4.42 -3.54
N GLU A 51 -1.27 -4.65 -4.83
CA GLU A 51 -2.29 -4.46 -5.87
C GLU A 51 -3.54 -5.32 -5.68
N HIS A 52 -3.38 -6.57 -5.27
CA HIS A 52 -4.49 -7.46 -4.94
C HIS A 52 -5.42 -6.92 -3.83
N LYS A 53 -4.97 -5.97 -3.00
CA LYS A 53 -5.80 -5.35 -1.94
C LYS A 53 -6.77 -4.31 -2.50
N ARG A 54 -6.54 -3.82 -3.72
CA ARG A 54 -7.36 -2.80 -4.40
C ARG A 54 -8.32 -3.38 -5.42
N HIS A 55 -8.27 -4.68 -5.65
CA HIS A 55 -9.15 -5.40 -6.58
C HIS A 55 -10.00 -6.42 -5.82
N THR A 56 -11.13 -6.81 -6.43
CA THR A 56 -11.87 -7.97 -5.96
C THR A 56 -11.02 -9.23 -6.12
N PRO A 57 -11.12 -10.21 -5.19
CA PRO A 57 -10.45 -11.49 -5.35
C PRO A 57 -10.74 -12.11 -6.72
N PRO A 58 -9.72 -12.68 -7.39
CA PRO A 58 -9.92 -13.27 -8.71
C PRO A 58 -10.91 -14.42 -8.61
N ALA A 59 -11.90 -14.42 -9.49
CA ALA A 59 -12.85 -15.51 -9.64
C ALA A 59 -12.41 -16.40 -10.81
N LEU A 60 -12.55 -17.72 -10.63
CA LEU A 60 -12.38 -18.66 -11.73
C LEU A 60 -13.60 -18.58 -12.65
N ASP A 61 -13.39 -18.35 -13.93
CA ASP A 61 -14.46 -18.44 -14.93
C ASP A 61 -14.77 -19.92 -15.19
N LEU A 62 -15.73 -20.45 -14.42
CA LEU A 62 -16.19 -21.81 -14.57
C LEU A 62 -17.28 -21.88 -15.64
N PRO A 63 -17.26 -22.87 -16.54
CA PRO A 63 -18.34 -23.08 -17.48
C PRO A 63 -19.64 -23.28 -16.71
N LYS A 64 -20.67 -22.49 -17.06
CA LYS A 64 -21.99 -22.59 -16.41
C LYS A 64 -22.52 -24.01 -16.58
N LEU A 65 -22.70 -24.71 -15.46
CA LEU A 65 -23.35 -26.03 -15.46
C LEU A 65 -24.74 -25.86 -16.09
N LYS A 66 -24.99 -26.53 -17.22
CA LYS A 66 -26.34 -26.62 -17.79
C LYS A 66 -27.20 -27.32 -16.76
N LYS A 67 -28.24 -26.65 -16.25
CA LYS A 67 -29.26 -27.27 -15.39
C LYS A 67 -29.86 -28.45 -16.16
N LEU A 68 -29.84 -29.64 -15.55
CA LEU A 68 -30.65 -30.79 -15.95
C LEU A 68 -32.14 -30.47 -15.76
#